data_AF-A0A340X450-F1
#
_entry.id   AF-A0A340X450-F1
#
_cell.length_a   1.000
_cell.length_b   1.000
_cell.length_c   1.000
_cell.angle_alpha   90.00
_cell.angle_beta   90.00
_cell.angle_gamma   90.00
#
_symmetry.space_group_name_H-M   'P 1'
#
loop_
_entity.id
_entity.type
_entity.pdbx_description
1 polymer ?
#
loop_
_entity_poly.entity_id
_entity_poly.type
_entity_poly.pdbx_seq_one_letter_code
_entity_poly.pdbx_strand_id
1 'polypeptide(L)'
;MPRSPVLFLLLLLMQPQPAPGLGLRGAGGQSPECDLCRPERCPEPARCPAPSIAARDECGCCARCLGAEGASCGGWAGVRCGPGLVCASRAAGAGPEGTGLCVCAQRGAVCGSDGRSYPSVCALRLRARQVSRAHPGHLHKVRDGPCEFERPRSGKFPPRLGLQEPTGCRRAGLRTPLHLGTRAALVRGLAAERGSPAVQARPISDCEAGGV
;
A
#
# COMPACT_ATOMS: atom_id res chain seq x y z
N MET A 1 20.07 11.24 -72.11
CA MET A 1 19.87 9.78 -72.04
C MET A 1 18.48 9.52 -71.46
N PRO A 2 17.51 9.08 -72.28
CA PRO A 2 16.15 8.87 -71.81
C PRO A 2 16.12 7.61 -70.93
N ARG A 3 15.75 7.78 -69.66
CA ARG A 3 15.51 6.65 -68.76
C ARG A 3 14.22 5.98 -69.22
N SER A 4 14.36 4.86 -69.93
CA SER A 4 13.23 4.09 -70.44
C SER A 4 12.27 3.76 -69.28
N PRO A 5 10.99 4.19 -69.34
CA PRO A 5 10.03 3.96 -68.25
C PRO A 5 9.79 2.47 -68.01
N VAL A 6 10.06 1.64 -69.02
CA VAL A 6 9.98 0.18 -68.97
C VAL A 6 11.01 -0.41 -68.01
N LEU A 7 12.23 0.16 -67.95
CA LEU A 7 13.29 -0.31 -67.06
C LEU A 7 12.95 -0.02 -65.59
N PHE A 8 12.29 1.10 -65.32
CA PHE A 8 11.85 1.48 -63.98
C PHE A 8 10.70 0.59 -63.48
N LEU A 9 9.76 0.24 -64.38
CA LEU A 9 8.69 -0.73 -64.09
C LEU A 9 9.23 -2.15 -63.81
N LEU A 10 10.24 -2.58 -64.57
CA LEU A 10 10.92 -3.87 -64.34
C LEU A 10 11.66 -3.91 -62.99
N LEU A 11 12.29 -2.80 -62.59
CA LEU A 11 12.94 -2.71 -61.28
C LEU A 11 11.95 -2.74 -60.11
N LEU A 12 10.77 -2.12 -60.24
CA LEU A 12 9.73 -2.17 -59.21
C LEU A 12 9.13 -3.58 -59.04
N LEU A 13 9.00 -4.35 -60.13
CA LEU A 13 8.48 -5.73 -60.08
C LEU A 13 9.47 -6.73 -59.46
N MET A 14 10.76 -6.40 -59.44
CA MET A 14 11.82 -7.22 -58.83
C MET A 14 12.14 -6.82 -57.38
N GLN A 15 11.41 -5.86 -56.79
CA GLN A 15 11.57 -5.53 -55.38
C GLN A 15 10.86 -6.58 -54.50
N PRO A 16 11.59 -7.23 -53.57
CA PRO A 16 11.01 -8.21 -52.68
C PRO A 16 9.97 -7.53 -51.80
N GLN A 17 8.76 -8.08 -51.79
CA GLN A 17 7.69 -7.62 -50.91
C GLN A 17 8.18 -7.74 -49.45
N PRO A 18 7.91 -6.76 -48.58
CA PRO A 18 8.16 -6.92 -47.16
C PRO A 18 7.29 -8.08 -46.67
N ALA A 19 7.93 -9.20 -46.36
CA ALA A 19 7.25 -10.30 -45.69
C ALA A 19 6.62 -9.73 -44.41
N PRO A 20 5.30 -9.91 -44.17
CA PRO A 20 4.73 -9.60 -42.87
C PRO A 20 5.54 -10.39 -41.86
N GLY A 21 6.15 -9.65 -40.91
CA GLY A 21 7.13 -10.17 -39.99
C GLY A 21 6.64 -11.49 -39.38
N LEU A 22 7.51 -12.50 -39.42
CA LEU A 22 7.41 -13.66 -38.55
C LEU A 22 7.34 -13.14 -37.12
N GLY A 23 6.11 -13.01 -36.62
CA GLY A 23 5.85 -12.74 -35.23
C GLY A 23 6.60 -13.77 -34.41
N LEU A 24 7.46 -13.28 -33.50
CA LEU A 24 8.05 -14.08 -32.45
C LEU A 24 6.92 -14.90 -31.83
N ARG A 25 6.97 -16.23 -32.05
CA ARG A 25 6.13 -17.19 -31.35
C ARG A 25 6.46 -17.10 -29.86
N GLY A 26 5.76 -16.20 -29.18
CA GLY A 26 5.64 -16.24 -27.73
C GLY A 26 5.00 -17.56 -27.33
N ALA A 27 5.63 -18.23 -26.38
CA ALA A 27 5.16 -19.50 -25.85
C ALA A 27 3.68 -19.42 -25.41
N GLY A 28 2.89 -20.37 -25.93
CA GLY A 28 1.54 -20.77 -25.54
C GLY A 28 0.81 -19.94 -24.49
N GLY A 29 0.08 -18.93 -24.94
CA GLY A 29 -1.14 -18.49 -24.29
C GLY A 29 -2.28 -18.75 -25.26
N GLN A 30 -3.04 -19.81 -25.05
CA GLN A 30 -4.34 -19.98 -25.71
C GLN A 30 -5.17 -18.74 -25.39
N SER A 31 -5.34 -17.84 -26.37
CA SER A 31 -6.23 -16.69 -26.19
C SER A 31 -7.60 -17.28 -25.90
N PRO A 32 -8.22 -16.97 -24.74
CA PRO A 32 -9.59 -17.39 -24.53
C PRO A 32 -10.42 -16.79 -25.67
N GLU A 33 -11.25 -17.62 -26.31
CA GLU A 33 -12.25 -17.11 -27.24
C GLU A 33 -13.24 -16.30 -26.42
N CYS A 34 -13.13 -14.99 -26.52
CA CYS A 34 -13.91 -14.06 -25.72
C CYS A 34 -15.23 -13.76 -26.40
N ASP A 35 -16.33 -13.93 -25.68
CA ASP A 35 -17.65 -13.49 -26.11
C ASP A 35 -17.79 -11.96 -26.08
N LEU A 36 -18.88 -11.45 -26.67
CA LEU A 36 -19.28 -10.06 -26.56
C LEU A 36 -19.39 -9.63 -25.09
N CYS A 37 -18.80 -8.48 -24.77
CA CYS A 37 -18.83 -7.94 -23.41
C CYS A 37 -20.25 -7.55 -23.01
N ARG A 38 -20.72 -8.13 -21.90
CA ARG A 38 -22.02 -7.89 -21.26
C ARG A 38 -21.79 -7.38 -19.84
N PRO A 39 -21.64 -6.05 -19.64
CA PRO A 39 -21.27 -5.44 -18.36
C PRO A 39 -22.20 -5.82 -17.19
N GLU A 40 -23.48 -6.03 -17.49
CA GLU A 40 -24.53 -6.46 -16.55
C GLU A 40 -24.32 -7.86 -15.96
N ARG A 41 -23.46 -8.68 -16.56
CA ARG A 41 -23.08 -10.01 -16.05
C ARG A 41 -21.81 -9.98 -15.21
N CYS A 42 -21.16 -8.83 -15.12
CA CYS A 42 -19.97 -8.71 -14.31
C CYS A 42 -20.33 -8.84 -12.82
N PRO A 43 -19.48 -9.52 -12.02
CA PRO A 43 -19.66 -9.52 -10.58
C PRO A 43 -19.65 -8.08 -10.06
N GLU A 44 -20.44 -7.83 -9.01
CA GLU A 44 -20.55 -6.53 -8.33
C GLU A 44 -19.16 -5.88 -8.19
N PRO A 45 -18.99 -4.60 -8.60
CA PRO A 45 -17.67 -4.00 -8.70
C PRO A 45 -17.00 -3.92 -7.33
N ALA A 46 -16.04 -4.82 -7.08
CA ALA A 46 -15.19 -4.73 -5.92
C ALA A 46 -14.41 -3.41 -5.99
N ARG A 47 -14.66 -2.49 -5.05
CA ARG A 47 -13.85 -1.28 -4.95
C ARG A 47 -12.43 -1.68 -4.56
N CYS A 48 -11.52 -1.65 -5.53
CA CYS A 48 -10.15 -2.02 -5.27
C CYS A 48 -9.50 -1.05 -4.27
N PRO A 49 -8.66 -1.56 -3.34
CA PRO A 49 -7.95 -0.74 -2.34
C PRO A 49 -7.21 0.45 -2.93
N ALA A 50 -6.72 0.33 -4.17
CA ALA A 50 -6.12 1.40 -4.94
C ALA A 50 -6.60 1.33 -6.40
N PRO A 51 -6.69 2.47 -7.12
CA PRO A 51 -7.11 2.47 -8.52
C PRO A 51 -6.06 1.81 -9.43
N SER A 52 -4.78 1.77 -9.01
CA SER A 52 -3.69 1.17 -9.76
C SER A 52 -3.73 -0.37 -9.83
N ILE A 53 -4.57 -0.99 -9.00
CA ILE A 53 -4.81 -2.43 -9.06
C ILE A 53 -6.20 -2.75 -9.64
N ALA A 54 -6.92 -1.75 -10.16
CA ALA A 54 -8.09 -2.01 -10.99
C ALA A 54 -7.60 -2.37 -12.40
N ALA A 55 -8.03 -3.51 -12.91
CA ALA A 55 -7.77 -3.95 -14.27
C ALA A 55 -9.04 -4.55 -14.87
N ARG A 56 -9.01 -4.81 -16.18
CA ARG A 56 -10.04 -5.62 -16.81
C ARG A 56 -9.62 -7.09 -16.79
N ASP A 57 -10.60 -7.98 -16.85
CA ASP A 57 -10.38 -9.42 -17.06
C ASP A 57 -9.60 -9.69 -18.37
N GLU A 58 -9.30 -10.95 -18.63
CA GLU A 58 -8.56 -11.42 -19.80
C GLU A 58 -9.24 -11.02 -21.12
N CYS A 59 -10.57 -10.88 -21.11
CA CYS A 59 -11.38 -10.46 -22.25
C CYS A 59 -11.60 -8.95 -22.33
N GLY A 60 -11.09 -8.18 -21.38
CA GLY A 60 -11.26 -6.73 -21.35
C GLY A 60 -12.69 -6.26 -21.02
N CYS A 61 -13.55 -7.10 -20.43
CA CYS A 61 -14.94 -6.75 -20.14
C CYS A 61 -15.12 -6.26 -18.70
N CYS A 62 -14.97 -7.16 -17.72
CA CYS A 62 -15.29 -6.89 -16.33
C CYS A 62 -14.13 -6.24 -15.59
N ALA A 63 -14.47 -5.28 -14.71
CA ALA A 63 -13.51 -4.70 -13.79
C ALA A 63 -13.17 -5.72 -12.68
N ARG A 64 -11.87 -5.98 -12.49
CA ARG A 64 -11.34 -6.88 -11.47
C ARG A 64 -10.21 -6.21 -10.70
N CYS A 65 -10.03 -6.61 -9.44
CA CYS A 65 -8.88 -6.18 -8.66
C CYS A 65 -7.71 -7.15 -8.84
N LEU A 66 -6.56 -6.60 -9.20
CA LEU A 66 -5.28 -7.30 -9.20
C LEU A 66 -4.78 -7.47 -7.75
N GLY A 67 -3.99 -8.52 -7.54
CA GLY A 67 -3.33 -8.80 -6.26
C GLY A 67 -2.27 -7.75 -5.92
N ALA A 68 -2.36 -7.19 -4.71
CA ALA A 68 -1.29 -6.39 -4.13
C ALA A 68 -0.13 -7.29 -3.66
N GLU A 69 1.01 -6.69 -3.28
CA GLU A 69 2.13 -7.44 -2.70
C GLU A 69 1.66 -8.26 -1.47
N GLY A 70 2.00 -9.55 -1.44
CA GLY A 70 1.55 -10.51 -0.43
C GLY A 70 0.19 -11.16 -0.69
N ALA A 71 -0.56 -10.75 -1.71
CA ALA A 71 -1.80 -11.42 -2.09
C ALA A 71 -1.53 -12.78 -2.75
N SER A 72 -2.43 -13.74 -2.55
CA SER A 72 -2.42 -15.02 -3.27
C SER A 72 -2.64 -14.83 -4.76
N CYS A 73 -1.89 -15.53 -5.59
CA CYS A 73 -2.00 -15.48 -7.05
C CYS A 73 -1.87 -16.88 -7.67
N GLY A 74 -2.24 -17.02 -8.94
CA GLY A 74 -2.11 -18.28 -9.68
C GLY A 74 -3.19 -19.33 -9.36
N GLY A 75 -3.21 -20.40 -10.14
CA GLY A 75 -4.32 -21.37 -10.17
C GLY A 75 -5.56 -20.84 -10.89
N TRP A 76 -6.59 -21.68 -11.02
CA TRP A 76 -7.81 -21.36 -11.78
C TRP A 76 -8.65 -20.21 -11.20
N ALA A 77 -8.56 -19.99 -9.90
CA ALA A 77 -9.28 -18.96 -9.16
C ALA A 77 -8.37 -17.81 -8.68
N GLY A 78 -7.08 -17.85 -9.02
CA GLY A 78 -6.11 -16.88 -8.54
C GLY A 78 -6.21 -15.52 -9.23
N VAL A 79 -6.04 -14.45 -8.47
CA VAL A 79 -5.93 -13.11 -9.03
C VAL A 79 -4.59 -12.92 -9.73
N ARG A 80 -4.60 -12.13 -10.80
CA ARG A 80 -3.36 -11.64 -11.44
C ARG A 80 -2.70 -10.60 -10.55
N CYS A 81 -1.37 -10.62 -10.47
CA CYS A 81 -0.64 -9.64 -9.69
C CYS A 81 -0.68 -8.24 -10.33
N GLY A 82 -0.63 -7.21 -9.48
CA GLY A 82 -0.59 -5.81 -9.89
C GLY A 82 0.67 -5.42 -10.66
N PRO A 83 0.73 -4.19 -11.20
CA PRO A 83 1.90 -3.71 -11.94
C PRO A 83 3.20 -3.77 -11.12
N GLY A 84 4.25 -4.36 -11.69
CA GLY A 84 5.56 -4.51 -11.04
C GLY A 84 5.66 -5.68 -10.05
N LEU A 85 4.59 -6.47 -9.91
CA LEU A 85 4.56 -7.68 -9.10
C LEU A 85 4.63 -8.92 -10.01
N VAL A 86 5.27 -9.98 -9.51
CA VAL A 86 5.31 -11.30 -10.14
C VAL A 86 4.67 -12.33 -9.22
N CYS A 87 4.03 -13.35 -9.78
CA CYS A 87 3.49 -14.44 -8.99
C CYS A 87 4.61 -15.44 -8.69
N ALA A 88 5.13 -15.40 -7.46
CA ALA A 88 6.14 -16.34 -7.01
C ALA A 88 5.46 -17.59 -6.41
N SER A 89 5.73 -18.75 -6.99
CA SER A 89 5.26 -20.03 -6.45
C SER A 89 5.74 -20.22 -5.02
N ARG A 90 4.87 -20.74 -4.15
CA ARG A 90 5.33 -21.23 -2.85
C ARG A 90 6.22 -22.46 -3.05
N ALA A 91 7.09 -22.74 -2.07
CA ALA A 91 7.88 -23.98 -2.08
C ALA A 91 6.97 -25.20 -2.33
N ALA A 92 7.50 -26.21 -3.01
CA ALA A 92 6.75 -27.43 -3.30
C ALA A 92 6.08 -27.97 -2.03
N GLY A 93 4.76 -28.21 -2.08
CA GLY A 93 3.97 -28.67 -0.94
C GLY A 93 3.34 -27.60 -0.04
N ALA A 94 3.57 -26.31 -0.30
CA ALA A 94 3.00 -25.21 0.51
C ALA A 94 1.72 -24.56 -0.07
N GLY A 95 1.03 -25.23 -1.00
CA GLY A 95 -0.24 -24.80 -1.58
C GLY A 95 -0.67 -25.65 -2.79
N PRO A 96 -1.89 -25.43 -3.33
CA PRO A 96 -2.31 -26.05 -4.58
C PRO A 96 -1.34 -25.70 -5.72
N GLU A 97 -1.09 -26.65 -6.61
CA GLU A 97 -0.16 -26.45 -7.72
C GLU A 97 -0.52 -25.23 -8.56
N GLY A 98 0.50 -24.51 -9.02
CA GLY A 98 0.31 -23.27 -9.79
C GLY A 98 -0.15 -22.06 -8.96
N THR A 99 -0.21 -22.16 -7.62
CA THR A 99 -0.49 -21.01 -6.74
C THR A 99 0.76 -20.43 -6.08
N GLY A 100 0.69 -19.15 -5.74
CA GLY A 100 1.81 -18.38 -5.25
C GLY A 100 1.40 -17.10 -4.52
N LEU A 101 2.38 -16.24 -4.29
CA LEU A 101 2.20 -14.90 -3.73
C LEU A 101 2.71 -13.84 -4.70
N CYS A 102 1.99 -12.73 -4.79
CA CYS A 102 2.47 -11.55 -5.51
C CYS A 102 3.66 -10.94 -4.75
N VAL A 103 4.84 -10.96 -5.37
CA VAL A 103 6.06 -10.36 -4.82
C VAL A 103 6.57 -9.26 -5.74
N CYS A 104 7.20 -8.23 -5.18
CA CYS A 104 7.77 -7.17 -6.00
C CYS A 104 8.91 -7.73 -6.87
N ALA A 105 8.86 -7.44 -8.17
CA ALA A 105 9.91 -7.86 -9.10
C ALA A 105 11.27 -7.27 -8.72
N GLN A 106 11.26 -6.04 -8.22
CA GLN A 106 12.44 -5.39 -7.65
C GLN A 106 12.50 -5.63 -6.14
N ARG A 107 13.55 -6.34 -5.72
CA ARG A 107 13.82 -6.62 -4.31
C ARG A 107 14.46 -5.43 -3.61
N GLY A 108 14.33 -5.39 -2.29
CA GLY A 108 15.00 -4.42 -1.42
C GLY A 108 14.08 -3.32 -0.93
N ALA A 109 14.34 -2.88 0.31
CA ALA A 109 13.67 -1.73 0.90
C ALA A 109 14.03 -0.45 0.15
N VAL A 110 13.15 0.55 0.22
CA VAL A 110 13.36 1.87 -0.38
C VAL A 110 12.95 2.97 0.56
N CYS A 111 13.59 4.13 0.47
CA CYS A 111 13.22 5.31 1.22
C CYS A 111 12.31 6.21 0.38
N GLY A 112 11.14 6.57 0.92
CA GLY A 112 10.21 7.50 0.30
C GLY A 112 10.54 8.97 0.59
N SER A 113 10.02 9.87 -0.23
CA SER A 113 10.10 11.32 -0.04
C SER A 113 9.34 11.83 1.19
N ASP A 114 8.52 10.97 1.81
CA ASP A 114 7.91 11.20 3.11
C ASP A 114 8.82 10.82 4.29
N GLY A 115 10.08 10.45 4.02
CA GLY A 115 11.06 10.04 5.02
C GLY A 115 10.76 8.68 5.67
N ARG A 116 9.88 7.87 5.06
CA ARG A 116 9.52 6.52 5.56
C ARG A 116 10.16 5.46 4.68
N SER A 117 10.65 4.37 5.27
CA SER A 117 11.03 3.21 4.46
C SER A 117 9.81 2.38 4.12
N TYR A 118 9.89 1.82 2.93
CA TYR A 118 8.94 0.88 2.38
C TYR A 118 9.68 -0.43 2.13
N PRO A 119 9.04 -1.59 2.37
CA PRO A 119 9.69 -2.89 2.21
C PRO A 119 10.07 -3.19 0.76
N SER A 120 9.42 -2.51 -0.20
CA SER A 120 9.69 -2.61 -1.63
C SER A 120 9.29 -1.32 -2.35
N VAL A 121 9.75 -1.16 -3.60
CA VAL A 121 9.26 -0.10 -4.49
C VAL A 121 7.78 -0.25 -4.84
N CYS A 122 7.26 -1.49 -4.83
CA CYS A 122 5.84 -1.78 -5.09
C CYS A 122 4.94 -1.24 -3.97
N ALA A 123 5.35 -1.44 -2.70
CA ALA A 123 4.65 -0.90 -1.54
C ALA A 123 4.65 0.64 -1.53
N LEU A 124 5.78 1.28 -1.88
CA LEU A 124 5.86 2.73 -2.00
C LEU A 124 4.90 3.25 -3.07
N ARG A 125 4.89 2.65 -4.27
CA ARG A 125 4.01 3.04 -5.38
C ARG A 125 2.54 2.88 -5.02
N LEU A 126 2.17 1.79 -4.34
CA LEU A 126 0.81 1.58 -3.87
C LEU A 126 0.38 2.70 -2.92
N ARG A 127 1.22 3.05 -1.95
CA ARG A 127 0.95 4.16 -1.02
C ARG A 127 0.86 5.50 -1.74
N ALA A 128 1.76 5.80 -2.66
CA ALA A 128 1.76 7.03 -3.43
C ALA A 128 0.43 7.22 -4.19
N ARG A 129 -0.09 6.14 -4.78
CA ARG A 129 -1.38 6.14 -5.49
C ARG A 129 -2.57 6.35 -4.55
N GLN A 130 -2.55 5.74 -3.36
CA GLN A 130 -3.59 5.92 -2.35
C GLN A 130 -3.65 7.36 -1.85
N VAL A 131 -2.49 7.96 -1.56
CA VAL A 131 -2.38 9.35 -1.07
C VAL A 131 -2.63 10.35 -2.19
N SER A 132 -2.32 10.03 -3.46
CA SER A 132 -2.57 10.92 -4.59
C SER A 132 -4.04 11.24 -4.85
N ARG A 133 -4.98 10.48 -4.27
CA ARG A 133 -6.41 10.87 -4.24
C ARG A 133 -6.67 12.12 -3.39
N ALA A 134 -5.80 12.41 -2.42
CA ALA A 134 -5.86 13.61 -1.58
C ALA A 134 -4.93 14.72 -2.10
N HIS A 135 -3.71 14.40 -2.54
CA HIS A 135 -2.74 15.36 -3.08
C HIS A 135 -1.79 14.69 -4.10
N PRO A 136 -1.92 14.94 -5.42
CA PRO A 136 -1.04 14.37 -6.44
C PRO A 136 0.41 14.86 -6.27
N GLY A 137 1.39 13.95 -6.29
CA GLY A 137 2.80 14.30 -6.57
C GLY A 137 3.81 14.22 -5.42
N HIS A 138 3.41 13.96 -4.17
CA HIS A 138 4.36 14.10 -3.05
C HIS A 138 5.16 12.85 -2.66
N LEU A 139 4.70 11.64 -3.01
CA LEU A 139 5.37 10.41 -2.58
C LEU A 139 6.07 9.69 -3.76
N HIS A 140 7.39 9.75 -3.78
CA HIS A 140 8.26 9.06 -4.72
C HIS A 140 9.44 8.42 -3.99
N LYS A 141 10.15 7.52 -4.67
CA LYS A 141 11.38 6.90 -4.14
C LYS A 141 12.51 7.92 -4.18
N VAL A 142 13.15 8.16 -3.03
CA VAL A 142 14.34 9.01 -2.92
C VAL A 142 15.61 8.18 -3.13
N ARG A 143 15.68 6.99 -2.53
CA ARG A 143 16.84 6.09 -2.63
C ARG A 143 16.47 4.63 -2.41
N ASP A 144 17.37 3.75 -2.83
CA ASP A 144 17.38 2.35 -2.39
C ASP A 144 17.84 2.24 -0.93
N GLY A 145 17.42 1.16 -0.27
CA GLY A 145 17.63 0.96 1.16
C GLY A 145 16.67 1.75 2.04
N PRO A 146 16.67 1.47 3.35
CA PRO A 146 15.85 2.20 4.31
C PRO A 146 16.31 3.67 4.44
N CYS A 147 15.42 4.52 4.94
CA CYS A 147 15.78 5.87 5.37
C CYS A 147 16.71 5.81 6.59
N GLU A 148 17.71 6.69 6.64
CA GLU A 148 18.69 6.76 7.75
C GLU A 148 18.06 7.17 9.08
N PHE A 149 16.95 7.93 9.01
CA PHE A 149 16.26 8.49 10.18
C PHE A 149 14.82 8.00 10.27
N GLU A 150 14.61 6.69 10.11
CA GLU A 150 13.36 6.11 10.58
C GLU A 150 13.26 6.35 12.09
N ARG A 151 12.45 7.32 12.52
CA ARG A 151 12.11 7.41 13.94
C ARG A 151 11.56 6.03 14.34
N PRO A 152 12.21 5.32 15.26
CA PRO A 152 11.87 3.94 15.55
C PRO A 152 10.41 3.88 16.05
N ARG A 153 9.57 3.07 15.39
CA ARG A 153 8.19 2.76 15.82
C ARG A 153 8.14 1.84 17.05
N SER A 154 9.20 1.81 17.84
CA SER A 154 9.32 0.89 18.97
C SER A 154 10.34 1.44 19.96
N GLY A 155 9.85 2.28 20.88
CA GLY A 155 10.10 2.13 22.32
C GLY A 155 11.53 1.93 22.82
N LYS A 156 12.55 2.48 22.16
CA LYS A 156 13.85 2.73 22.80
C LYS A 156 14.15 4.21 22.62
N PHE A 157 13.90 4.97 23.68
CA PHE A 157 14.44 6.31 23.82
C PHE A 157 15.95 6.26 23.51
N PRO A 158 16.51 7.21 22.74
CA PRO A 158 17.96 7.35 22.72
C PRO A 158 18.45 7.52 24.17
N PRO A 159 19.65 7.01 24.52
CA PRO A 159 20.24 7.34 25.82
C PRO A 159 20.23 8.86 25.91
N ARG A 160 19.58 9.38 26.97
CA ARG A 160 19.38 10.81 27.21
C ARG A 160 20.71 11.52 26.95
N LEU A 161 20.81 12.28 25.86
CA LEU A 161 21.78 13.36 25.81
C LEU A 161 21.34 14.31 26.92
N GLY A 162 22.20 14.45 27.94
CA GLY A 162 21.84 15.00 29.25
C GLY A 162 21.24 16.39 29.20
N LEU A 163 19.91 16.48 29.07
CA LEU A 163 19.18 17.57 29.68
C LEU A 163 19.24 17.34 31.19
N GLN A 164 19.96 18.24 31.86
CA GLN A 164 20.01 18.32 33.31
C GLN A 164 18.58 18.37 33.84
N GLU A 165 18.25 17.38 34.65
CA GLU A 165 16.97 17.29 35.34
C GLU A 165 16.87 18.49 36.29
N PRO A 166 15.88 19.39 36.16
CA PRO A 166 15.70 20.45 37.15
C PRO A 166 15.30 19.79 38.47
N THR A 167 16.27 19.67 39.37
CA THR A 167 16.10 19.23 40.75
C THR A 167 15.20 20.23 41.47
N GLY A 168 13.89 20.02 41.45
CA GLY A 168 13.01 21.02 42.05
C GLY A 168 11.52 20.81 41.93
N CYS A 169 11.01 19.58 41.88
CA CYS A 169 9.58 19.33 42.08
C CYS A 169 9.38 18.30 43.18
N ARG A 170 9.39 18.78 44.43
CA ARG A 170 8.98 17.98 45.58
C ARG A 170 7.47 17.77 45.45
N ARG A 171 7.02 16.52 45.27
CA ARG A 171 5.60 16.15 45.37
C ARG A 171 5.08 16.67 46.70
N ALA A 172 4.21 17.68 46.68
CA ALA A 172 3.38 17.97 47.85
C ALA A 172 2.53 16.73 48.10
N GLY A 173 2.80 16.04 49.21
CA GLY A 173 2.05 14.88 49.64
C GLY A 173 0.57 15.24 49.73
N LEU A 174 -0.28 14.44 49.07
CA LEU A 174 -1.72 14.54 49.19
C LEU A 174 -2.08 14.28 50.67
N ARG A 175 -2.41 15.35 51.41
CA ARG A 175 -3.08 15.21 52.71
C ARG A 175 -4.54 14.88 52.39
N THR A 176 -4.94 13.64 52.62
CA THR A 176 -6.34 13.22 52.64
C THR A 176 -7.03 13.88 53.83
N PRO A 177 -8.08 14.71 53.64
CA PRO A 177 -8.93 15.07 54.75
C PRO A 177 -9.94 13.96 54.98
N LEU A 178 -9.87 13.34 56.17
CA LEU A 178 -11.00 12.66 56.80
C LEU A 178 -12.13 13.70 56.96
N HIS A 179 -13.28 13.49 56.32
CA HIS A 179 -14.52 14.11 56.76
C HIS A 179 -15.63 13.08 56.94
N LEU A 180 -15.77 12.71 58.21
CA LEU A 180 -16.96 12.51 59.01
C LEU A 180 -18.34 12.73 58.31
N GLY A 181 -19.06 11.62 58.11
CA GLY A 181 -20.46 11.43 58.51
C GLY A 181 -21.59 12.17 57.77
N THR A 182 -22.43 11.41 57.06
CA THR A 182 -23.90 11.45 57.28
C THR A 182 -24.61 10.22 56.70
N ARG A 183 -25.70 9.84 57.38
CA ARG A 183 -26.48 8.61 57.19
C ARG A 183 -27.44 8.68 55.99
N ALA A 184 -27.71 7.47 55.46
CA ALA A 184 -28.99 6.96 54.95
C ALA A 184 -29.59 7.56 53.66
N ALA A 185 -29.65 6.73 52.62
CA ALA A 185 -30.91 6.40 51.94
C ALA A 185 -30.75 5.08 51.17
N LEU A 186 -31.66 4.16 51.47
CA LEU A 186 -31.78 2.82 50.91
C LEU A 186 -32.77 2.88 49.75
N VAL A 187 -32.33 2.64 48.51
CA VAL A 187 -33.22 2.19 47.42
C VAL A 187 -32.46 1.19 46.54
N ARG A 188 -33.02 -0.02 46.46
CA ARG A 188 -32.63 -1.09 45.55
C ARG A 188 -33.00 -0.73 44.11
N GLY A 189 -32.11 -0.98 43.16
CA GLY A 189 -32.41 -0.94 41.73
C GLY A 189 -31.21 -1.38 40.90
N LEU A 190 -31.34 -2.54 40.26
CA LEU A 190 -30.32 -3.21 39.46
C LEU A 190 -30.08 -2.54 38.10
N ALA A 191 -28.86 -2.78 37.59
CA ALA A 191 -28.46 -2.85 36.17
C ALA A 191 -28.10 -1.55 35.40
N ALA A 192 -26.83 -1.18 35.53
CA ALA A 192 -25.84 -1.06 34.44
C ALA A 192 -26.23 -0.33 33.13
N GLU A 193 -25.84 0.95 33.04
CA GLU A 193 -25.56 1.65 31.77
C GLU A 193 -24.16 2.27 31.86
N ARG A 194 -23.28 1.92 30.91
CA ARG A 194 -21.89 2.38 30.85
C ARG A 194 -21.83 3.80 30.28
N GLY A 195 -22.01 4.80 31.14
CA GLY A 195 -21.69 6.19 30.86
C GLY A 195 -20.19 6.48 31.04
N SER A 196 -19.58 7.05 30.01
CA SER A 196 -18.18 7.50 29.96
C SER A 196 -17.76 8.33 31.19
N PRO A 197 -16.57 8.11 31.78
CA PRO A 197 -16.00 9.09 32.70
C PRO A 197 -15.47 10.29 31.90
N ALA A 198 -16.05 11.46 32.19
CA ALA A 198 -15.54 12.76 31.79
C ALA A 198 -14.04 12.88 32.17
N VAL A 199 -13.20 13.15 31.17
CA VAL A 199 -11.82 13.59 31.37
C VAL A 199 -11.89 14.94 32.08
N GLN A 200 -11.68 14.95 33.39
CA GLN A 200 -11.44 16.17 34.15
C GLN A 200 -10.13 16.77 33.63
N ALA A 201 -10.26 17.92 32.95
CA ALA A 201 -9.14 18.77 32.59
C ALA A 201 -8.38 19.14 33.87
N ARG A 202 -7.09 18.78 33.93
CA ARG A 202 -6.21 19.23 35.01
C ARG A 202 -5.78 20.67 34.72
N PRO A 203 -5.65 21.52 35.76
CA PRO A 203 -5.17 22.89 35.59
C PRO A 203 -3.73 22.89 35.09
N ILE A 204 -3.44 23.85 34.21
CA ILE A 204 -2.11 24.18 33.74
C ILE A 204 -1.33 24.71 34.94
N SER A 205 -0.22 24.05 35.29
CA SER A 205 0.68 24.55 36.31
C SER A 205 1.46 25.72 35.71
N ASP A 206 1.25 26.93 36.24
CA ASP A 206 2.12 28.07 35.98
C ASP A 206 3.53 27.75 36.50
N CYS A 207 4.52 27.73 35.60
CA CYS A 207 5.93 27.75 35.96
C CYS A 207 6.40 29.20 35.83
N GLU A 208 6.45 29.93 36.95
CA GLU A 208 7.21 31.18 37.03
C GLU A 208 8.70 30.88 36.78
N ALA A 209 9.27 31.56 35.79
CA ALA A 209 10.70 31.57 35.52
C ALA A 209 11.39 32.46 36.57
N GLY A 210 11.91 31.85 37.63
CA GLY A 210 12.75 32.55 38.60
C GLY A 210 14.16 32.73 38.05
N GLY A 211 14.52 33.97 37.71
CA GLY A 211 15.89 34.39 37.46
C GLY A 211 16.65 34.72 38.75
N VAL A 212 17.94 34.39 38.76
CA VAL A 212 19.15 35.22 38.90
C VAL A 212 20.33 34.27 39.05
#